data_AF-A0A7S2UKS5-F1
#
_entry.id   AF-A0A7S2UKS5-F1
#
_cell.length_a   1.000
_cell.length_b   1.000
_cell.length_c   1.000
_cell.angle_alpha   90.00
_cell.angle_beta   90.00
_cell.angle_gamma   90.00
#
_symmetry.space_group_name_H-M   'P 1'
#
loop_
_entity.id
_entity.type
_entity.pdbx_description
1 polymer ?
#
loop_
_entity_poly.entity_id
_entity_poly.type
_entity_poly.pdbx_seq_one_letter_code
_entity_poly.pdbx_strand_id
1 'polypeptide(L)'
;EGLVDTAVKTAETGYMARRLMKALEDLSLQYDSTVRNSENTVVQFVYGDDSLNPEKMENNDRPVDFDRLQLHTSQLHPCNGEPLLLGEEFLKCVDEFIAQDRFQAILPVGVMFIDEIKSFFNKLAARQSELLADVNESTSQAMINQRMWNSCRMTRTQMEFLLTEALSKYTKAYVEPG
;
A
#
# COMPACT_ATOMS: atom_id res chain seq x y z
N GLU A 1 -30.04 11.44 -33.42
CA GLU A 1 -28.73 10.75 -33.39
C GLU A 1 -28.51 9.93 -32.12
N GLY A 2 -28.74 10.46 -30.91
CA GLY A 2 -28.52 9.70 -29.66
C GLY A 2 -29.29 8.38 -29.48
N LEU A 3 -30.54 8.26 -29.96
CA LEU A 3 -31.30 6.99 -29.91
C LEU A 3 -30.71 5.91 -30.83
N VAL A 4 -30.16 6.31 -31.98
CA VAL A 4 -29.52 5.41 -32.94
C VAL A 4 -28.12 5.04 -32.45
N ASP A 5 -27.39 6.00 -31.88
CA ASP A 5 -26.05 5.80 -31.34
C ASP A 5 -26.03 4.81 -30.15
N THR A 6 -27.02 4.88 -29.26
CA THR A 6 -27.16 3.89 -28.17
C THR A 6 -27.42 2.48 -28.70
N ALA A 7 -28.25 2.33 -29.75
CA ALA A 7 -28.55 1.02 -30.34
C ALA A 7 -27.32 0.43 -31.06
N VAL A 8 -26.57 1.26 -31.79
CA VAL A 8 -25.34 0.84 -32.50
C VAL A 8 -24.24 0.47 -31.51
N LYS A 9 -24.01 1.30 -30.48
CA LYS A 9 -23.01 1.02 -29.43
C LYS A 9 -23.28 -0.27 -28.69
N THR A 10 -24.55 -0.63 -28.47
CA THR A 10 -24.91 -1.89 -27.81
C THR A 10 -24.46 -3.11 -28.63
N ALA A 11 -24.68 -3.09 -29.95
CA ALA A 11 -24.26 -4.17 -30.83
C ALA A 11 -22.71 -4.29 -30.91
N GLU A 12 -22.02 -3.16 -31.03
CA GLU A 12 -20.57 -3.12 -31.15
C GLU A 12 -19.87 -3.54 -29.85
N THR A 13 -20.25 -2.97 -28.72
CA THR A 13 -19.66 -3.29 -27.41
C THR A 13 -19.97 -4.73 -26.99
N GLY A 14 -21.18 -5.23 -27.27
CA GLY A 14 -21.56 -6.61 -26.96
C GLY A 14 -20.76 -7.65 -27.75
N TYR A 15 -20.57 -7.42 -29.05
CA TYR A 15 -19.77 -8.32 -29.88
C TYR A 15 -18.30 -8.31 -29.46
N MET A 16 -17.74 -7.14 -29.17
CA MET A 16 -16.38 -7.00 -28.66
C MET A 16 -16.18 -7.73 -27.33
N ALA A 17 -17.08 -7.51 -26.35
CA ALA A 17 -17.02 -8.16 -25.05
C ALA A 17 -17.10 -9.69 -25.16
N ARG A 18 -17.98 -10.22 -26.04
CA ARG A 18 -18.09 -11.66 -26.27
C ARG A 18 -16.81 -12.26 -26.85
N ARG A 19 -16.16 -11.57 -27.79
CA ARG A 19 -14.88 -12.01 -28.38
C ARG A 19 -13.77 -12.06 -27.34
N LEU A 20 -13.71 -11.06 -26.47
CA LEU A 20 -12.73 -11.01 -25.38
C LEU A 20 -12.98 -12.10 -24.33
N MET A 21 -14.23 -12.31 -23.90
CA MET A 21 -14.60 -13.39 -22.98
C MET A 21 -14.16 -14.76 -23.51
N LYS A 22 -14.47 -15.08 -24.77
CA LYS A 22 -14.08 -16.35 -25.37
C LYS A 22 -12.57 -16.53 -25.56
N ALA A 23 -11.81 -15.45 -25.65
CA ALA A 23 -10.37 -15.52 -25.74
C ALA A 23 -9.68 -15.68 -24.38
N LEU A 24 -10.30 -15.22 -23.29
CA LEU A 24 -9.68 -15.13 -21.96
C LEU A 24 -10.28 -16.11 -20.94
N GLU A 25 -11.38 -16.81 -21.25
CA GLU A 25 -12.06 -17.73 -20.31
C GLU A 25 -11.21 -18.92 -19.85
N ASP A 26 -10.20 -19.30 -20.64
CA ASP A 26 -9.31 -20.43 -20.33
C ASP A 26 -8.10 -20.02 -19.46
N LEU A 27 -7.92 -18.73 -19.17
CA LEU A 27 -6.80 -18.25 -18.38
C LEU A 27 -7.09 -18.42 -16.89
N SER A 28 -6.16 -19.05 -16.18
CA SER A 28 -6.25 -19.27 -14.73
C SER A 28 -4.91 -19.02 -14.06
N LEU A 29 -4.94 -18.62 -12.79
CA LEU A 29 -3.74 -18.43 -11.98
C LEU A 29 -3.37 -19.74 -11.30
N GLN A 30 -2.16 -20.21 -11.56
CA GLN A 30 -1.65 -21.44 -10.98
C GLN A 30 -0.95 -21.18 -9.63
N TYR A 31 -0.79 -22.23 -8.83
CA TYR A 31 -0.15 -22.13 -7.49
C TYR A 31 1.30 -21.63 -7.52
N ASP A 32 1.97 -21.69 -8.67
CA ASP A 32 3.31 -21.14 -8.87
C ASP A 32 3.30 -19.66 -9.29
N SER A 33 2.15 -18.97 -9.16
CA SER A 33 1.92 -17.58 -9.55
C SER A 33 1.99 -17.30 -11.05
N THR A 34 2.06 -18.34 -11.89
CA THR A 34 2.01 -18.20 -13.35
C THR A 34 0.58 -18.20 -13.87
N VAL A 35 0.31 -17.42 -14.91
CA VAL A 35 -0.98 -17.44 -15.63
C VAL A 35 -0.83 -18.36 -16.82
N ARG A 36 -1.66 -19.41 -16.88
CA ARG A 36 -1.63 -20.42 -17.94
C ARG A 36 -2.98 -20.55 -18.63
N ASN A 37 -2.93 -20.92 -19.91
CA ASN A 37 -4.11 -21.36 -20.64
C ASN A 37 -4.43 -22.84 -20.35
N SER A 38 -5.53 -23.33 -20.93
CA SER A 38 -5.98 -24.72 -20.86
C SER A 38 -4.97 -25.74 -21.43
N GLU A 39 -4.07 -25.32 -22.32
CA GLU A 39 -2.98 -26.13 -22.88
C GLU A 39 -1.69 -26.10 -22.04
N ASN A 40 -1.72 -25.51 -20.83
CA ASN A 40 -0.55 -25.28 -19.97
C ASN A 40 0.55 -24.39 -20.56
N THR A 41 0.24 -23.62 -21.61
CA THR A 41 1.13 -22.59 -22.13
C THR A 41 1.13 -21.39 -21.19
N VAL A 42 2.32 -20.95 -20.78
CA VAL A 42 2.49 -19.78 -19.90
C VAL A 42 2.24 -18.50 -20.70
N VAL A 43 1.26 -17.71 -20.26
CA VAL A 43 0.94 -16.40 -20.84
C VAL A 43 1.66 -15.30 -20.07
N GLN A 44 1.71 -15.41 -18.73
CA GLN A 44 2.47 -14.52 -17.85
C GLN A 44 3.19 -15.33 -16.76
N PHE A 45 4.43 -14.95 -16.44
CA PHE A 45 5.20 -15.57 -15.36
C PHE A 45 4.73 -15.12 -13.98
N VAL A 46 4.28 -13.88 -13.87
CA VAL A 46 3.71 -13.28 -12.66
C VAL A 46 2.48 -12.51 -13.11
N TYR A 47 1.36 -12.68 -12.43
CA TYR A 47 0.13 -11.96 -12.77
C TYR A 47 0.35 -10.46 -12.59
N GLY A 48 0.20 -9.67 -13.67
CA GLY A 48 0.31 -8.20 -13.58
C GLY A 48 1.65 -7.68 -13.05
N ASP A 49 2.72 -8.48 -13.13
CA ASP A 49 4.07 -8.22 -12.57
C ASP A 49 4.17 -8.11 -11.03
N ASP A 50 3.06 -7.94 -10.31
CA ASP A 50 3.02 -7.79 -8.84
C ASP A 50 2.17 -8.85 -8.10
N SER A 51 1.44 -9.69 -8.84
CA SER A 51 0.48 -10.67 -8.34
C SER A 51 -0.65 -10.09 -7.47
N LEU A 52 -0.96 -8.80 -7.63
CA LEU A 52 -1.98 -8.12 -6.84
C LEU A 52 -3.35 -8.14 -7.52
N ASN A 53 -4.41 -8.26 -6.71
CA ASN A 53 -5.78 -8.28 -7.20
C ASN A 53 -6.32 -6.84 -7.35
N PRO A 54 -6.72 -6.41 -8.56
CA PRO A 54 -7.26 -5.06 -8.78
C PRO A 54 -8.52 -4.75 -7.97
N GLU A 55 -9.32 -5.77 -7.58
CA GLU A 55 -10.50 -5.58 -6.71
C GLU A 55 -10.11 -5.10 -5.30
N LYS A 56 -8.91 -5.47 -4.84
CA LYS A 56 -8.43 -5.18 -3.48
C LYS A 56 -7.57 -3.90 -3.42
N MET A 57 -7.59 -3.07 -4.47
CA MET A 57 -6.86 -1.80 -4.51
C MET A 57 -7.64 -0.69 -3.81
N GLU A 58 -6.97 0.07 -2.94
CA GLU A 58 -7.59 1.18 -2.20
C GLU A 58 -7.47 2.51 -2.97
N ASN A 59 -6.29 2.80 -3.52
CA ASN A 59 -6.02 4.10 -4.16
C ASN A 59 -4.88 3.97 -5.20
N ASN A 60 -5.00 4.64 -6.34
CA ASN A 60 -3.97 4.71 -7.40
C ASN A 60 -3.32 3.34 -7.75
N ASP A 61 -4.13 2.31 -7.95
CA ASP A 61 -3.67 0.94 -8.27
C ASP A 61 -2.74 0.34 -7.20
N ARG A 62 -2.85 0.82 -5.95
CA ARG A 62 -2.13 0.30 -4.78
C ARG A 62 -3.07 -0.25 -3.72
N PRO A 63 -2.68 -1.33 -3.02
CA PRO A 63 -3.53 -1.98 -2.02
C PRO A 63 -3.58 -1.22 -0.69
N VAL A 64 -2.65 -0.31 -0.43
CA VAL A 64 -2.55 0.40 0.85
C VAL A 64 -2.44 1.90 0.62
N ASP A 65 -3.42 2.64 1.14
CA ASP A 65 -3.33 4.09 1.30
C ASP A 65 -2.74 4.43 2.67
N PHE A 66 -1.46 4.82 2.70
CA PHE A 66 -0.73 5.10 3.95
C PHE A 66 -1.22 6.34 4.69
N ASP A 67 -1.68 7.39 3.98
CA ASP A 67 -2.20 8.60 4.62
C ASP A 67 -3.52 8.26 5.37
N ARG A 68 -4.39 7.49 4.72
CA ARG A 68 -5.63 7.00 5.35
C ARG A 68 -5.34 6.04 6.50
N LEU A 69 -4.39 5.12 6.32
CA LEU A 69 -4.01 4.14 7.33
C LEU A 69 -3.44 4.83 8.57
N GLN A 70 -2.56 5.81 8.40
CA GLN A 70 -2.02 6.62 9.50
C GLN A 70 -3.13 7.30 10.31
N LEU A 71 -4.09 7.94 9.63
CA LEU A 71 -5.21 8.56 10.31
C LEU A 71 -6.02 7.52 11.10
N HIS A 72 -6.30 6.37 10.51
CA HIS A 72 -7.01 5.29 11.18
C HIS A 72 -6.28 4.77 12.43
N THR A 73 -5.00 4.44 12.31
CA THR A 73 -4.19 3.95 13.43
C THR A 73 -4.06 4.98 14.54
N SER A 74 -3.92 6.28 14.21
CA SER A 74 -3.84 7.35 15.20
C SER A 74 -5.12 7.51 16.03
N GLN A 75 -6.28 7.22 15.43
CA GLN A 75 -7.58 7.28 16.09
C GLN A 75 -7.83 6.05 16.97
N LEU A 76 -7.44 4.85 16.49
CA LEU A 76 -7.59 3.62 17.26
C LEU A 76 -6.63 3.55 18.45
N HIS A 77 -5.40 4.01 18.26
CA HIS A 77 -4.32 3.91 19.24
C HIS A 77 -3.71 5.30 19.50
N PRO A 78 -4.38 6.18 20.27
CA PRO A 78 -3.87 7.53 20.52
C PRO A 78 -2.59 7.57 21.39
N CYS A 79 -2.26 6.50 22.12
CA CYS A 79 -1.00 6.30 22.85
C CYS A 79 -0.43 7.56 23.54
N ASN A 80 -1.26 8.26 24.34
CA ASN A 80 -0.93 9.57 24.90
C ASN A 80 0.27 9.58 25.86
N GLY A 81 0.64 8.43 26.42
CA GLY A 81 1.74 8.29 27.38
C GLY A 81 3.10 8.01 26.75
N GLU A 82 3.18 7.79 25.44
CA GLU A 82 4.42 7.45 24.76
C GLU A 82 5.13 8.67 24.16
N PRO A 83 6.48 8.69 24.20
CA PRO A 83 7.24 9.74 23.55
C PRO A 83 7.08 9.66 22.03
N LEU A 84 7.13 10.82 21.39
CA LEU A 84 7.17 10.94 19.93
C LEU A 84 8.48 10.38 19.39
N LEU A 85 8.44 9.59 18.31
CA LEU A 85 9.66 9.28 17.54
C LEU A 85 10.01 10.44 16.62
N LEU A 86 11.27 10.87 16.70
CA LEU A 86 11.79 12.02 15.97
C LEU A 86 13.00 11.62 15.14
N GLY A 87 13.10 12.20 13.94
CA GLY A 87 14.34 12.27 13.16
C GLY A 87 14.95 10.90 12.82
N GLU A 88 16.24 10.73 13.11
CA GLU A 88 16.99 9.52 12.74
C GLU A 88 16.57 8.27 13.52
N GLU A 89 16.10 8.41 14.75
CA GLU A 89 15.63 7.27 15.55
C GLU A 89 14.38 6.65 14.91
N PHE A 90 13.53 7.49 14.30
CA PHE A 90 12.35 7.06 13.58
C PHE A 90 12.68 6.18 12.38
N LEU A 91 13.61 6.62 11.52
CA LEU A 91 14.03 5.84 10.35
C LEU A 91 14.72 4.54 10.74
N LYS A 92 15.56 4.56 11.80
CA LYS A 92 16.21 3.35 12.34
C LYS A 92 15.17 2.32 12.79
N CYS A 93 14.15 2.74 13.52
CA CYS A 93 13.08 1.83 13.95
C CYS A 93 12.27 1.25 12.78
N VAL A 94 12.02 2.03 11.73
CA VAL A 94 11.36 1.53 10.51
C VAL A 94 12.22 0.48 9.81
N ASP A 95 13.52 0.74 9.63
CA ASP A 95 14.45 -0.20 9.00
C ASP A 95 14.59 -1.50 9.82
N GLU A 96 14.65 -1.40 11.15
CA GLU A 96 14.63 -2.56 12.06
C GLU A 96 13.34 -3.39 11.91
N PHE A 97 12.20 -2.72 11.70
CA PHE A 97 10.91 -3.41 11.52
C PHE A 97 10.81 -4.09 10.15
N ILE A 98 11.30 -3.43 9.09
CA ILE A 98 11.36 -3.99 7.74
C ILE A 98 12.32 -5.20 7.70
N ALA A 99 13.36 -5.21 8.53
CA ALA A 99 14.28 -6.34 8.63
C ALA A 99 13.68 -7.60 9.28
N GLN A 100 12.47 -7.53 9.85
CA GLN A 100 11.82 -8.70 10.43
C GLN A 100 11.42 -9.74 9.38
N ASP A 101 11.41 -11.01 9.78
CA ASP A 101 11.09 -12.16 8.94
C ASP A 101 9.77 -12.02 8.16
N ARG A 102 8.79 -11.31 8.73
CA ARG A 102 7.47 -11.10 8.11
C ARG A 102 7.54 -10.30 6.82
N PHE A 103 8.36 -9.25 6.77
CA PHE A 103 8.54 -8.42 5.56
C PHE A 103 9.51 -9.10 4.59
N GLN A 104 10.52 -9.80 5.12
CA GLN A 104 11.44 -10.58 4.31
C GLN A 104 10.75 -11.72 3.54
N ALA A 105 9.66 -12.28 4.09
CA ALA A 105 8.87 -13.33 3.43
C ALA A 105 8.17 -12.89 2.14
N ILE A 106 7.98 -11.59 1.92
CA ILE A 106 7.30 -11.03 0.74
C ILE A 106 8.29 -10.80 -0.42
N LEU A 107 9.60 -10.79 -0.13
CA LEU A 107 10.63 -10.62 -1.13
C LEU A 107 10.81 -11.90 -1.96
N PRO A 108 11.00 -11.79 -3.29
CA PRO A 108 11.35 -10.58 -4.05
C PRO A 108 10.17 -9.77 -4.63
N VAL A 109 8.94 -10.28 -4.58
CA VAL A 109 7.78 -9.60 -5.22
C VAL A 109 7.46 -8.27 -4.54
N GLY A 110 7.61 -8.20 -3.21
CA GLY A 110 7.30 -7.02 -2.40
C GLY A 110 8.33 -5.90 -2.38
N VAL A 111 9.34 -5.87 -3.26
CA VAL A 111 10.37 -4.80 -3.24
C VAL A 111 9.74 -3.42 -3.39
N MET A 112 8.81 -3.27 -4.34
CA MET A 112 8.13 -1.99 -4.58
C MET A 112 7.36 -1.52 -3.34
N PHE A 113 6.73 -2.44 -2.61
CA PHE A 113 6.01 -2.13 -1.38
C PHE A 113 6.94 -1.62 -0.27
N ILE A 114 8.13 -2.21 -0.13
CA ILE A 114 9.14 -1.74 0.82
C ILE A 114 9.63 -0.33 0.45
N ASP A 115 9.86 -0.07 -0.83
CA ASP A 115 10.27 1.25 -1.31
C ASP A 115 9.18 2.31 -1.09
N GLU A 116 7.91 1.93 -1.22
CA GLU A 116 6.76 2.79 -0.91
C GLU A 116 6.67 3.12 0.58
N ILE A 117 6.86 2.12 1.45
CA ILE A 117 6.94 2.32 2.90
C ILE A 117 8.05 3.33 3.22
N LYS A 118 9.26 3.12 2.67
CA LYS A 118 10.40 4.02 2.88
C LYS A 118 10.12 5.43 2.36
N SER A 119 9.54 5.55 1.17
CA SER A 119 9.14 6.84 0.58
C SER A 119 8.12 7.58 1.45
N PHE A 120 7.13 6.87 2.00
CA PHE A 120 6.14 7.44 2.91
C PHE A 120 6.79 7.95 4.21
N PHE A 121 7.61 7.13 4.86
CA PHE A 121 8.29 7.53 6.09
C PHE A 121 9.31 8.63 5.88
N ASN A 122 10.01 8.67 4.75
CA ASN A 122 10.90 9.78 4.38
C ASN A 122 10.13 11.09 4.19
N LYS A 123 8.96 11.06 3.54
CA LYS A 123 8.08 12.25 3.44
C LYS A 123 7.59 12.70 4.80
N LEU A 124 7.24 11.76 5.68
CA LEU A 124 6.83 12.06 7.05
C LEU A 124 7.98 12.72 7.82
N ALA A 125 9.18 12.14 7.77
CA ALA A 125 10.38 12.69 8.42
C ALA A 125 10.75 14.09 7.88
N ALA A 126 10.62 14.33 6.57
CA ALA A 126 10.82 15.65 5.97
C ALA A 126 9.84 16.68 6.56
N ARG A 127 8.55 16.35 6.66
CA ARG A 127 7.54 17.21 7.32
C ARG A 127 7.87 17.47 8.79
N GLN A 128 8.39 16.47 9.52
CA GLN A 128 8.85 16.69 10.90
C GLN A 128 9.98 17.71 10.96
N SER A 129 10.97 17.59 10.06
CA SER A 129 12.11 18.50 10.01
C SER A 129 11.72 19.93 9.65
N GLU A 130 10.77 20.12 8.73
CA GLU A 130 10.24 21.44 8.36
C GLU A 130 9.56 22.13 9.55
N LEU A 131 8.72 21.41 10.30
CA LEU A 131 8.03 21.94 11.48
C LEU A 131 8.98 22.25 12.65
N LEU A 132 10.12 21.56 12.71
CA LEU A 132 11.18 21.78 13.69
C LEU A 132 12.15 22.89 13.28
N ALA A 133 12.25 23.24 12.01
CA ALA A 133 13.15 24.31 11.54
C ALA A 133 12.80 25.69 12.15
N ASP A 134 11.51 25.90 12.47
CA ASP A 134 10.99 27.12 13.11
C ASP A 134 11.11 27.09 14.65
N VAL A 135 11.93 26.19 15.21
CA VAL A 135 12.07 25.98 16.66
C VAL A 135 13.50 26.29 17.10
N ASN A 136 13.66 27.28 17.99
CA ASN A 136 14.96 27.57 18.62
C ASN A 136 15.36 26.45 19.61
N GLU A 137 16.67 26.21 19.78
CA GLU A 137 17.28 25.13 20.58
C GLU A 137 16.83 25.04 22.06
N SER A 138 16.16 26.06 22.61
CA SER A 138 15.67 26.09 24.00
C SER A 138 14.26 25.55 24.21
N THR A 139 13.67 24.86 23.22
CA THR A 139 12.25 24.53 23.24
C THR A 139 11.98 23.22 23.98
N SER A 140 11.19 23.28 25.05
CA SER A 140 10.75 22.11 25.83
C SER A 140 10.03 21.08 24.94
N GLN A 141 10.28 19.79 25.19
CA GLN A 141 9.62 18.65 24.52
C GLN A 141 8.08 18.78 24.45
N ALA A 142 7.47 19.47 25.41
CA ALA A 142 6.04 19.77 25.42
C ALA A 142 5.57 20.67 24.25
N MET A 143 6.35 21.67 23.86
CA MET A 143 6.02 22.56 22.73
C MET A 143 6.16 21.84 21.39
N ILE A 144 7.16 20.96 21.28
CA ILE A 144 7.32 20.07 20.12
C ILE A 144 6.11 19.15 20.01
N ASN A 145 5.74 18.48 21.11
CA ASN A 145 4.56 17.61 21.14
C ASN A 145 3.27 18.36 20.74
N GLN A 146 3.10 19.61 21.19
CA GLN A 146 1.91 20.41 20.87
C GLN A 146 1.85 20.81 19.39
N ARG A 147 2.98 21.17 18.77
CA ARG A 147 3.03 21.47 17.32
C ARG A 147 2.80 20.21 16.47
N MET A 148 3.40 19.10 16.88
CA MET A 148 3.36 17.84 16.13
C MET A 148 2.04 17.09 16.28
N TRP A 149 1.25 17.37 17.33
CA TRP A 149 0.03 16.65 17.68
C TRP A 149 -0.96 16.52 16.52
N ASN A 150 -1.17 17.59 15.76
CA ASN A 150 -2.19 17.65 14.72
C ASN A 150 -1.67 17.24 13.34
N SER A 151 -0.35 17.24 13.13
CA SER A 151 0.23 17.17 11.78
C SER A 151 1.01 15.88 11.53
N CYS A 152 1.90 15.47 12.45
CA CYS A 152 2.88 14.42 12.18
C CYS A 152 3.27 13.60 13.43
N ARG A 153 2.38 13.50 14.42
CA ARG A 153 2.62 12.69 15.60
C ARG A 153 2.59 11.20 15.24
N MET A 154 3.66 10.49 15.56
CA MET A 154 3.77 9.04 15.45
C MET A 154 4.53 8.48 16.65
N THR A 155 3.93 7.53 17.37
CA THR A 155 4.59 6.77 18.44
C THR A 155 5.12 5.43 17.92
N ARG A 156 5.96 4.76 18.73
CA ARG A 156 6.52 3.45 18.36
C ARG A 156 5.42 2.44 18.10
N THR A 157 4.47 2.35 19.02
CA THR A 157 3.36 1.41 18.93
C THR A 157 2.48 1.70 17.71
N GLN A 158 2.19 2.98 17.45
CA GLN A 158 1.42 3.37 16.25
C GLN A 158 2.12 2.95 14.96
N MET A 159 3.45 3.14 14.87
CA MET A 159 4.24 2.70 13.73
C MET A 159 4.18 1.18 13.55
N GLU A 160 4.36 0.40 14.62
CA GLU A 160 4.30 -1.06 14.58
C GLU A 160 2.91 -1.57 14.15
N PHE A 161 1.83 -0.96 14.66
CA PHE A 161 0.47 -1.29 14.24
C PHE A 161 0.21 -0.94 12.78
N LEU A 162 0.62 0.26 12.35
CA LEU A 162 0.48 0.71 10.97
C LEU A 162 1.17 -0.25 10.00
N LEU A 163 2.43 -0.61 10.28
CA LEU A 163 3.19 -1.53 9.44
C LEU A 163 2.60 -2.94 9.43
N THR A 164 2.12 -3.42 10.58
CA THR A 164 1.46 -4.73 10.67
C THR A 164 0.15 -4.76 9.89
N GLU A 165 -0.65 -3.70 9.98
CA GLU A 165 -1.91 -3.58 9.24
C GLU A 165 -1.66 -3.42 7.73
N ALA A 166 -0.67 -2.61 7.34
CA ALA A 166 -0.23 -2.46 5.96
C ALA A 166 0.19 -3.82 5.36
N LEU A 167 0.99 -4.60 6.08
CA LEU A 167 1.39 -5.94 5.64
C LEU A 167 0.19 -6.89 5.55
N SER A 168 -0.74 -6.83 6.50
CA SER A 168 -1.97 -7.64 6.47
C SER A 168 -2.84 -7.31 5.26
N LYS A 169 -2.97 -6.02 4.91
CA LYS A 169 -3.70 -5.59 3.71
C LYS A 169 -2.99 -6.05 2.44
N TYR A 170 -1.67 -5.86 2.37
CA TYR A 170 -0.86 -6.26 1.22
C TYR A 170 -0.92 -7.78 0.98
N THR A 171 -0.76 -8.59 2.03
CA THR A 171 -0.84 -10.06 1.92
C THR A 171 -2.22 -10.54 1.51
N LYS A 172 -3.29 -9.88 1.97
CA LYS A 172 -4.65 -10.17 1.51
C LYS A 172 -4.90 -9.71 0.08
N ALA A 173 -4.17 -8.72 -0.41
CA ALA A 173 -4.34 -8.17 -1.76
C ALA A 173 -3.82 -9.12 -2.86
N TYR A 174 -3.03 -10.14 -2.53
CA TYR A 174 -2.61 -11.14 -3.50
C TYR A 174 -3.79 -11.83 -4.19
N VAL A 175 -3.61 -12.11 -5.49
CA VAL A 175 -4.54 -12.95 -6.25
C VAL A 175 -4.43 -14.38 -5.73
N GLU A 176 -5.58 -14.96 -5.41
CA GLU A 176 -5.65 -16.35 -4.96
C GLU A 176 -5.58 -17.28 -6.18
N PRO A 177 -4.80 -18.38 -6.12
CA PRO A 177 -4.81 -19.39 -7.17
C PRO A 177 -6.19 -20.03 -7.33
N GLY A 178 -6.64 -20.13 -8.57
CA GLY A 178 -7.99 -20.59 -8.91
C GLY A 178 -8.36 -20.29 -10.35
#